data_AF-A0A815WG12-F1
#
_entry.id   AF-A0A815WG12-F1
#
_cell.length_a   1.000
_cell.length_b   1.000
_cell.length_c   1.000
_cell.angle_alpha   90.00
_cell.angle_beta   90.00
_cell.angle_gamma   90.00
#
_symmetry.space_group_name_H-M   'P 1'
#
loop_
_entity.id
_entity.type
_entity.pdbx_description
1 polymer ?
#
loop_
_entity_poly.entity_id
_entity_poly.type
_entity_poly.pdbx_seq_one_letter_code
_entity_poly.pdbx_strand_id
1 'polypeptide(L)'
;MTKVAVTSMSNQQLPFCSVNHFLYSLIRSSRVYRRGLITQLLKMFDNDSSNTLSSSSSSSSLTLEEQLFVADNLAYFPYQVQDEPLFIVEQIDLSISVIGSTQLQQFRDLLKQHLDYIDDDEGIDMNKIENKLNNVSEIIIDELNQCLRTTKPTMLLLLLKSYLKDVYYLNDTKIIEYDHTESTKITDRPILTRKINIKFEPKIILDTIKPLNINDPLQKRKQIIKEFADFKRYLLAFDMDIEDTIQSISELLPTSLSTSKGKKKGSSSSKRRKVMIDSDDDSVNDDF
;
A
#
# COMPACT_ATOMS: atom_id res chain seq x y z
N MET A 1 5.25 17.72 4.74
CA MET A 1 5.10 17.01 6.02
C MET A 1 4.35 17.92 6.96
N THR A 2 3.10 17.59 7.28
CA THR A 2 2.20 18.41 8.09
C THR A 2 1.80 17.60 9.32
N LYS A 3 2.80 17.25 10.15
CA LYS A 3 2.58 16.44 11.37
C LYS A 3 2.79 17.34 12.58
N VAL A 4 1.85 17.33 13.52
CA VAL A 4 2.05 17.95 14.82
C VAL A 4 2.49 16.85 15.77
N ALA A 5 3.73 16.92 16.25
CA ALA A 5 4.19 16.08 17.35
C ALA A 5 3.55 16.61 18.64
N VAL A 6 2.62 15.85 19.21
CA VAL A 6 2.06 16.19 20.53
C VAL A 6 3.08 15.75 21.58
N THR A 7 3.88 16.68 22.09
CA THR A 7 4.75 16.44 23.25
C THR A 7 3.98 16.72 24.53
N SER A 8 3.64 15.69 25.31
CA SER A 8 3.25 15.86 26.72
C SER A 8 4.49 15.79 27.62
N MET A 9 4.43 16.41 28.80
CA MET A 9 5.50 16.42 29.81
C MET A 9 5.72 15.06 30.52
N SER A 10 5.22 13.98 29.95
CA SER A 10 5.42 12.60 30.40
C SER A 10 6.08 11.85 29.25
N ASN A 11 7.12 11.06 29.53
CA ASN A 11 7.93 10.28 28.55
C ASN A 11 7.15 9.19 27.77
N GLN A 12 5.86 9.36 27.51
CA GLN A 12 5.06 8.50 26.66
C GLN A 12 4.99 9.11 25.25
N GLN A 13 5.62 8.45 24.29
CA GLN A 13 5.56 8.81 22.88
C GLN A 13 4.11 8.63 22.38
N LEU A 14 3.40 9.73 22.18
CA LEU A 14 2.04 9.73 21.66
C LEU A 14 2.03 9.32 20.18
N PRO A 15 0.96 8.65 19.71
CA PRO A 15 0.84 8.34 18.28
C PRO A 15 0.79 9.63 17.46
N PHE A 16 1.34 9.58 16.24
CA PHE A 16 1.21 10.69 15.29
C PHE A 16 -0.26 10.99 15.00
N CYS A 17 -0.61 12.27 14.94
CA CYS A 17 -1.93 12.76 14.60
C CYS A 17 -1.88 13.53 13.28
N SER A 18 -2.93 13.37 12.47
CA SER A 18 -3.14 14.19 11.29
C SER A 18 -3.50 15.62 11.66
N VAL A 19 -3.29 16.58 10.76
CA VAL A 19 -3.71 17.98 10.98
C VAL A 19 -5.20 18.07 11.26
N ASN A 20 -6.01 17.31 10.54
CA ASN A 20 -7.47 17.33 10.67
C ASN A 20 -7.99 16.32 11.69
N HIS A 21 -7.15 15.83 12.62
CA HIS A 21 -7.58 14.83 13.62
C HIS A 21 -8.73 15.35 14.51
N PHE A 22 -8.73 16.66 14.83
CA PHE A 22 -9.77 17.27 15.64
C PHE A 22 -11.11 17.29 14.90
N LEU A 23 -11.11 17.69 13.62
CA LEU A 23 -12.30 17.64 12.78
C LEU A 23 -12.88 16.22 12.71
N TYR A 24 -12.02 15.23 12.50
CA TYR A 24 -12.45 13.82 12.52
C TYR A 24 -13.10 13.45 13.87
N SER A 25 -12.50 13.91 14.99
CA SER A 25 -13.02 13.62 16.33
C SER A 25 -14.41 14.21 16.61
N LEU A 26 -14.82 15.27 15.89
CA LEU A 26 -16.15 15.85 16.02
C LEU A 26 -17.23 15.02 15.31
N ILE A 27 -16.89 14.39 14.19
CA ILE A 27 -17.86 13.62 13.38
C ILE A 27 -17.82 12.11 13.67
N ARG A 28 -16.77 11.64 14.36
CA ARG A 28 -16.52 10.20 14.55
C ARG A 28 -17.59 9.45 15.33
N SER A 29 -18.49 10.12 16.06
CA SER A 29 -19.55 9.42 16.81
C SER A 29 -20.59 8.78 15.90
N SER A 30 -20.77 9.30 14.68
CA SER A 30 -21.77 8.81 13.72
C SER A 30 -21.10 7.97 12.63
N ARG A 31 -21.44 6.68 12.56
CA ARG A 31 -20.96 5.77 11.51
C ARG A 31 -21.25 6.31 10.11
N VAL A 32 -22.44 6.91 9.91
CA VAL A 32 -22.84 7.49 8.63
C VAL A 32 -21.92 8.65 8.23
N TYR A 33 -21.60 9.56 9.17
CA TYR A 33 -20.73 10.70 8.87
C TYR A 33 -19.27 10.30 8.71
N ARG A 34 -18.78 9.34 9.51
CA ARG A 34 -17.45 8.75 9.34
C ARG A 34 -17.26 8.19 7.94
N ARG A 35 -18.18 7.31 7.53
CA ARG A 35 -18.14 6.66 6.21
C ARG A 35 -18.31 7.66 5.08
N GLY A 36 -19.26 8.58 5.21
CA GLY A 36 -19.45 9.66 4.22
C GLY A 36 -18.18 10.48 4.01
N LEU A 37 -17.49 10.88 5.09
CA LEU A 37 -16.20 11.57 4.97
C LEU A 37 -15.14 10.68 4.32
N ILE A 38 -14.95 9.46 4.81
CA ILE A 38 -13.94 8.53 4.28
C ILE A 38 -14.14 8.28 2.79
N THR A 39 -15.37 7.97 2.37
CA THR A 39 -15.73 7.76 0.96
C THR A 39 -15.42 9.01 0.14
N GLN A 40 -15.74 10.21 0.64
CA GLN A 40 -15.46 11.43 -0.09
C GLN A 40 -13.96 11.71 -0.21
N LEU A 41 -13.18 11.43 0.85
CA LEU A 41 -11.72 11.56 0.83
C LEU A 41 -11.06 10.53 -0.10
N LEU A 42 -11.62 9.31 -0.23
CA LEU A 42 -11.10 8.31 -1.15
C LEU A 42 -11.45 8.62 -2.61
N LYS A 43 -12.64 9.18 -2.88
CA LYS A 43 -13.02 9.66 -4.22
C LYS A 43 -12.11 10.77 -4.76
N MET A 44 -11.40 11.48 -3.88
CA MET A 44 -10.41 12.48 -4.29
C MET A 44 -9.17 11.87 -4.98
N PHE A 45 -9.00 10.54 -4.93
CA PHE A 45 -7.95 9.81 -5.64
C PHE A 45 -8.41 9.31 -7.02
N ASP A 46 -9.70 9.35 -7.31
CA ASP A 46 -10.24 8.97 -8.62
C ASP A 46 -9.88 10.08 -9.62
N ASN A 47 -8.74 9.91 -10.29
CA ASN A 47 -8.34 10.78 -11.38
C ASN A 47 -9.18 10.45 -12.63
N ASP A 48 -10.13 11.32 -12.99
CA ASP A 48 -10.70 11.28 -14.35
C ASP A 48 -9.55 11.50 -15.34
N SER A 49 -9.16 10.42 -16.03
CA SER A 49 -8.04 10.36 -16.97
C SER A 49 -8.19 11.33 -18.16
N SER A 50 -9.35 11.95 -18.33
CA SER A 50 -9.69 12.86 -19.43
C SER A 50 -9.08 14.26 -19.32
N ASN A 51 -8.64 14.72 -18.13
CA ASN A 51 -8.28 16.13 -17.92
C ASN A 51 -6.77 16.44 -17.93
N THR A 52 -5.89 15.45 -18.11
CA THR A 52 -4.43 15.67 -18.05
C THR A 52 -3.82 16.17 -19.36
N LEU A 53 -4.58 16.26 -20.45
CA LEU A 53 -4.11 16.79 -21.74
C LEU A 53 -4.27 18.32 -21.90
N SER A 54 -4.99 18.99 -21.00
CA SER A 54 -5.19 20.44 -21.08
C SER A 54 -4.42 21.16 -19.99
N SER A 55 -3.22 21.64 -20.33
CA SER A 55 -2.38 22.56 -19.55
C SER A 55 -3.01 23.95 -19.34
N SER A 56 -4.34 24.05 -19.38
CA SER A 56 -5.09 25.29 -19.32
C SER A 56 -6.36 25.10 -18.50
N SER A 57 -6.27 25.45 -17.22
CA SER A 57 -7.32 26.16 -16.49
C SER A 57 -8.71 25.51 -16.38
N SER A 58 -8.79 24.31 -15.81
CA SER A 58 -10.01 23.85 -15.11
C SER A 58 -9.64 23.04 -13.87
N SER A 59 -9.69 23.74 -12.74
CA SER A 59 -9.23 23.45 -11.38
C SER A 59 -10.13 22.48 -10.60
N SER A 60 -10.27 21.23 -11.04
CA SER A 60 -11.07 20.22 -10.31
C SER A 60 -10.35 18.90 -10.00
N SER A 61 -9.14 18.69 -10.53
CA SER A 61 -8.31 17.52 -10.19
C SER A 61 -7.25 17.92 -9.18
N LEU A 62 -7.12 17.14 -8.11
CA LEU A 62 -6.13 17.37 -7.06
C LEU A 62 -4.74 17.00 -7.55
N THR A 63 -3.76 17.78 -7.12
CA THR A 63 -2.34 17.48 -7.30
C THR A 63 -1.93 16.25 -6.47
N LEU A 64 -0.83 15.60 -6.86
CA LEU A 64 -0.30 14.45 -6.12
C LEU A 64 0.09 14.83 -4.68
N GLU A 65 0.54 16.07 -4.46
CA GLU A 65 0.84 16.64 -3.15
C GLU A 65 -0.41 16.75 -2.26
N GLU A 66 -1.54 17.16 -2.83
CA GLU A 66 -2.82 17.24 -2.13
C GLU A 66 -3.38 15.84 -1.84
N GLN A 67 -3.26 14.90 -2.78
CA GLN A 67 -3.62 13.49 -2.56
C GLN A 67 -2.74 12.87 -1.46
N LEU A 68 -1.45 13.18 -1.43
CA LEU A 68 -0.56 12.80 -0.34
C LEU A 68 -1.00 13.38 1.01
N PHE A 69 -1.45 14.64 1.04
CA PHE A 69 -2.01 15.24 2.25
C PHE A 69 -3.27 14.49 2.71
N VAL A 70 -4.18 14.12 1.79
CA VAL A 70 -5.37 13.33 2.14
C VAL A 70 -4.98 11.95 2.69
N ALA A 71 -4.03 11.26 2.05
CA ALA A 71 -3.55 9.97 2.51
C ALA A 71 -2.90 10.04 3.90
N ASP A 72 -2.12 11.10 4.18
CA ASP A 72 -1.54 11.35 5.51
C ASP A 72 -2.65 11.55 6.55
N ASN A 73 -3.75 12.23 6.19
CA ASN A 73 -4.90 12.36 7.10
C ASN A 73 -5.57 11.02 7.39
N LEU A 74 -5.85 10.21 6.37
CA LEU A 74 -6.42 8.88 6.51
C LEU A 74 -5.49 7.92 7.29
N ALA A 75 -4.18 8.06 7.19
CA ALA A 75 -3.22 7.26 7.95
C ALA A 75 -3.25 7.58 9.46
N TYR A 76 -3.52 8.84 9.84
CA TYR A 76 -3.38 9.29 11.23
C TYR A 76 -4.67 9.77 11.90
N PHE A 77 -5.84 9.56 11.29
CA PHE A 77 -7.09 9.78 11.99
C PHE A 77 -7.20 8.90 13.26
N PRO A 78 -7.80 9.43 14.34
CA PRO A 78 -7.88 8.76 15.63
C PRO A 78 -9.04 7.74 15.66
N TYR A 79 -8.95 6.68 14.85
CA TYR A 79 -9.93 5.60 14.80
C TYR A 79 -10.12 4.96 16.18
N GLN A 80 -11.37 4.66 16.54
CA GLN A 80 -11.76 4.05 17.81
C GLN A 80 -12.29 2.62 17.66
N VAL A 81 -12.91 2.31 16.53
CA VAL A 81 -13.48 1.00 16.23
C VAL A 81 -12.83 0.40 14.99
N GLN A 82 -12.78 -0.93 14.94
CA GLN A 82 -12.17 -1.69 13.84
C GLN A 82 -12.91 -1.47 12.50
N ASP A 83 -14.22 -1.19 12.54
CA ASP A 83 -15.02 -0.80 11.36
C ASP A 83 -14.36 0.34 10.55
N GLU A 84 -13.74 1.32 11.21
CA GLU A 84 -13.17 2.49 10.54
C GLU A 84 -11.99 2.14 9.60
N PRO A 85 -10.87 1.54 10.06
CA PRO A 85 -9.78 1.17 9.18
C PRO A 85 -10.13 0.00 8.25
N LEU A 86 -11.02 -0.94 8.65
CA LEU A 86 -11.49 -2.01 7.77
C LEU A 86 -12.30 -1.44 6.58
N PHE A 87 -13.20 -0.48 6.84
CA PHE A 87 -13.94 0.21 5.79
C PHE A 87 -13.01 0.92 4.80
N ILE A 88 -11.94 1.58 5.28
CA ILE A 88 -10.97 2.22 4.38
C ILE A 88 -10.28 1.19 3.49
N VAL A 89 -9.84 0.07 4.07
CA VAL A 89 -9.17 -1.01 3.31
C VAL A 89 -10.12 -1.59 2.26
N GLU A 90 -11.36 -1.93 2.62
CA GLU A 90 -12.36 -2.43 1.69
C GLU A 90 -12.63 -1.45 0.54
N GLN A 91 -12.79 -0.15 0.84
CA GLN A 91 -13.01 0.86 -0.21
C GLN A 91 -11.80 1.02 -1.13
N ILE A 92 -10.57 0.97 -0.58
CA ILE A 92 -9.35 0.94 -1.39
C ILE A 92 -9.36 -0.29 -2.31
N ASP A 93 -9.80 -1.46 -1.82
CA ASP A 93 -9.83 -2.69 -2.61
C ASP A 93 -10.79 -2.62 -3.79
N LEU A 94 -11.98 -2.07 -3.55
CA LEU A 94 -12.97 -1.82 -4.61
C LEU A 94 -12.43 -0.84 -5.67
N SER A 95 -11.79 0.25 -5.25
CA SER A 95 -11.21 1.24 -6.18
C SER A 95 -10.05 0.64 -7.01
N ILE A 96 -9.13 -0.07 -6.37
CA ILE A 96 -7.92 -0.58 -7.02
C ILE A 96 -8.23 -1.70 -8.03
N SER A 97 -9.20 -2.56 -7.75
CA SER A 97 -9.58 -3.65 -8.66
C SER A 97 -9.94 -3.14 -10.07
N VAL A 98 -10.67 -2.01 -10.13
CA VAL A 98 -11.09 -1.40 -11.41
C VAL A 98 -10.01 -0.50 -11.99
N ILE A 99 -9.42 0.38 -11.18
CA ILE A 99 -8.48 1.41 -11.68
C ILE A 99 -7.11 0.80 -12.01
N GLY A 100 -6.61 -0.12 -11.17
CA GLY A 100 -5.30 -0.73 -11.33
C GLY A 100 -5.20 -1.58 -12.61
N SER A 101 -6.22 -2.38 -12.90
CA SER A 101 -6.29 -3.19 -14.12
C SER A 101 -6.33 -2.30 -15.38
N THR A 102 -7.13 -1.23 -15.34
CA THR A 102 -7.21 -0.24 -16.42
C THR A 102 -5.86 0.43 -16.69
N GLN A 103 -5.14 0.86 -15.63
CA GLN A 103 -3.83 1.50 -15.74
C GLN A 103 -2.76 0.55 -16.29
N LEU A 104 -2.74 -0.71 -15.82
CA LEU A 104 -1.85 -1.73 -16.37
C LEU A 104 -2.09 -1.94 -17.86
N GLN A 105 -3.35 -2.04 -18.27
CA GLN A 105 -3.71 -2.26 -19.66
C GLN A 105 -3.28 -1.07 -20.54
N GLN A 106 -3.54 0.16 -20.10
CA GLN A 106 -3.12 1.37 -20.82
C GLN A 106 -1.61 1.40 -21.09
N PHE A 107 -0.79 1.08 -20.08
CA PHE A 107 0.66 1.05 -20.26
C PHE A 107 1.11 -0.09 -21.18
N ARG A 108 0.51 -1.29 -21.02
CA ARG A 108 0.78 -2.44 -21.91
C ARG A 108 0.48 -2.12 -23.37
N ASP A 109 -0.62 -1.42 -23.64
CA ASP A 109 -1.01 -1.05 -25.00
C ASP A 109 0.01 -0.07 -25.63
N LEU A 110 0.50 0.91 -24.85
CA LEU A 110 1.57 1.81 -25.30
C LEU A 110 2.87 1.07 -25.59
N LEU A 111 3.27 0.14 -24.70
CA LEU A 111 4.45 -0.70 -24.94
C LEU A 111 4.29 -1.56 -26.19
N LYS A 112 3.10 -2.13 -26.42
CA LYS A 112 2.81 -2.96 -27.59
C LYS A 112 2.85 -2.13 -28.88
N GLN A 113 2.22 -0.96 -28.89
CA GLN A 113 2.13 -0.09 -30.06
C GLN A 113 3.50 0.46 -30.49
N HIS A 114 4.34 0.86 -29.53
CA HIS A 114 5.58 1.58 -29.83
C HIS A 114 6.84 0.75 -29.72
N LEU A 115 6.82 -0.35 -28.96
CA LEU A 115 8.00 -1.17 -28.71
C LEU A 115 7.81 -2.61 -29.20
N ASP A 116 6.67 -2.96 -29.79
CA ASP A 116 6.33 -4.33 -30.21
C ASP A 116 6.64 -5.32 -29.07
N TYR A 117 6.23 -4.92 -27.87
CA TYR A 117 6.38 -5.70 -26.65
C TYR A 117 5.05 -6.39 -26.33
N ILE A 118 5.14 -7.69 -26.05
CA ILE A 118 4.03 -8.48 -25.57
C ILE A 118 4.43 -8.91 -24.17
N ASP A 119 3.62 -8.54 -23.18
CA ASP A 119 3.79 -8.99 -21.80
C ASP A 119 3.45 -10.48 -21.76
N ASP A 120 4.47 -11.33 -21.70
CA ASP A 120 4.36 -12.74 -21.37
C ASP A 120 4.20 -12.91 -19.86
N ASP A 121 3.46 -13.94 -19.43
CA ASP A 121 3.18 -14.22 -18.01
C ASP A 121 4.47 -14.42 -17.16
N GLU A 122 5.64 -14.59 -17.80
CA GLU A 122 6.96 -14.72 -17.16
C GLU A 122 7.60 -13.39 -16.71
N GLY A 123 7.00 -12.24 -17.05
CA GLY A 123 7.44 -10.93 -16.57
C GLY A 123 8.16 -10.07 -17.61
N ILE A 124 8.54 -8.86 -17.20
CA ILE A 124 9.04 -7.84 -18.11
C ILE A 124 10.54 -8.03 -18.34
N ASP A 125 10.94 -8.44 -19.55
CA ASP A 125 12.36 -8.42 -19.96
C ASP A 125 12.85 -6.97 -20.12
N MET A 126 13.33 -6.44 -18.99
CA MET A 126 13.84 -5.09 -18.85
C MET A 126 14.91 -4.76 -19.91
N ASN A 127 15.80 -5.70 -20.23
CA ASN A 127 16.93 -5.45 -21.12
C ASN A 127 16.48 -5.31 -22.58
N LYS A 128 15.52 -6.13 -23.01
CA LYS A 128 14.96 -6.07 -24.36
C LYS A 128 14.17 -4.79 -24.60
N ILE A 129 13.37 -4.37 -23.60
CA ILE A 129 12.60 -3.13 -23.68
C ILE A 129 13.52 -1.91 -23.62
N GLU A 130 14.52 -1.91 -22.75
CA GLU A 130 15.45 -0.77 -22.59
C GLU A 130 16.17 -0.42 -23.91
N ASN A 131 16.67 -1.44 -24.62
CA ASN A 131 17.33 -1.24 -25.91
C ASN A 131 16.41 -0.63 -26.97
N LYS A 132 15.13 -1.04 -26.99
CA LYS A 132 14.14 -0.47 -27.90
C LYS A 132 13.75 0.95 -27.48
N LEU A 133 13.58 1.18 -26.18
CA LEU A 133 13.23 2.48 -25.60
C LEU A 133 14.28 3.55 -25.90
N ASN A 134 15.56 3.18 -26.01
CA ASN A 134 16.65 4.08 -26.41
C ASN A 134 16.52 4.63 -27.84
N ASN A 135 15.77 3.96 -28.72
CA ASN A 135 15.58 4.36 -30.12
C ASN A 135 14.22 5.03 -30.39
N VAL A 136 13.40 5.19 -29.36
CA VAL A 136 12.06 5.79 -29.44
C VAL A 136 12.11 7.32 -29.33
N SER A 137 11.16 8.00 -29.97
CA SER A 137 11.02 9.46 -29.95
C SER A 137 10.65 9.99 -28.56
N GLU A 138 11.04 11.24 -28.27
CA GLU A 138 10.75 11.87 -26.97
C GLU A 138 9.25 12.00 -26.69
N ILE A 139 8.43 12.15 -27.73
CA ILE A 139 6.96 12.22 -27.61
C ILE A 139 6.39 10.98 -26.92
N ILE A 140 6.84 9.79 -27.34
CA ILE A 140 6.37 8.52 -26.76
C ILE A 140 6.91 8.34 -25.34
N ILE A 141 8.13 8.82 -25.07
CA ILE A 141 8.68 8.83 -23.71
C ILE A 141 7.82 9.71 -22.78
N ASP A 142 7.37 10.87 -23.25
CA ASP A 142 6.49 11.74 -22.49
C ASP A 142 5.12 11.10 -22.25
N GLU A 143 4.56 10.42 -23.25
CA GLU A 143 3.30 9.67 -23.13
C GLU A 143 3.40 8.53 -22.10
N LEU A 144 4.48 7.74 -22.13
CA LEU A 144 4.76 6.71 -21.13
C LEU A 144 4.92 7.31 -19.72
N ASN A 145 5.63 8.44 -19.60
CA ASN A 145 5.76 9.15 -18.34
C ASN A 145 4.41 9.68 -17.83
N GLN A 146 3.55 10.20 -18.72
CA GLN A 146 2.21 10.65 -18.36
C GLN A 146 1.37 9.48 -17.85
N CYS A 147 1.42 8.33 -18.52
CA CYS A 147 0.78 7.11 -18.06
C CYS A 147 1.31 6.68 -16.67
N LEU A 148 2.62 6.74 -16.43
CA LEU A 148 3.19 6.46 -15.09
C LEU A 148 2.78 7.47 -14.03
N ARG A 149 2.56 8.75 -14.39
CA ARG A 149 2.07 9.74 -13.43
C ARG A 149 0.66 9.42 -12.95
N THR A 150 -0.20 8.86 -13.81
CA THR A 150 -1.57 8.50 -13.41
C THR A 150 -1.61 7.30 -12.47
N THR A 151 -0.57 6.46 -12.40
CA THR A 151 -0.50 5.32 -11.46
C THR A 151 -0.08 5.71 -10.03
N LYS A 152 0.51 6.90 -9.84
CA LYS A 152 1.04 7.36 -8.54
C LYS A 152 -0.02 7.44 -7.42
N PRO A 153 -1.26 7.90 -7.67
CA PRO A 153 -2.31 7.91 -6.64
C PRO A 153 -2.75 6.50 -6.25
N THR A 154 -2.86 5.59 -7.22
CA THR A 154 -3.14 4.16 -6.98
C THR A 154 -2.04 3.55 -6.09
N MET A 155 -0.78 3.83 -6.41
CA MET A 155 0.37 3.44 -5.60
C MET A 155 0.30 3.98 -4.16
N LEU A 156 -0.10 5.24 -4.01
CA LEU A 156 -0.26 5.86 -2.70
C LEU A 156 -1.37 5.17 -1.87
N LEU A 157 -2.48 4.77 -2.49
CA LEU A 157 -3.55 4.00 -1.83
C LEU A 157 -3.07 2.60 -1.39
N LEU A 158 -2.29 1.91 -2.23
CA LEU A 158 -1.66 0.62 -1.86
C LEU A 158 -0.78 0.75 -0.60
N LEU A 159 0.05 1.80 -0.56
CA LEU A 159 0.90 2.10 0.60
C LEU A 159 0.06 2.44 1.84
N LEU A 160 -1.04 3.19 1.68
CA LEU A 160 -1.96 3.51 2.76
C LEU A 160 -2.63 2.25 3.33
N LYS A 161 -3.15 1.35 2.46
CA LYS A 161 -3.71 0.07 2.88
C LYS A 161 -2.69 -0.73 3.69
N SER A 162 -1.47 -0.91 3.16
CA SER A 162 -0.43 -1.68 3.85
C SER A 162 -0.09 -1.09 5.21
N TYR A 163 0.02 0.25 5.30
CA TYR A 163 0.23 0.94 6.57
C TYR A 163 -0.91 0.71 7.56
N LEU A 164 -2.17 0.77 7.12
CA LEU A 164 -3.33 0.53 8.00
C LEU A 164 -3.38 -0.93 8.46
N LYS A 165 -3.08 -1.91 7.59
CA LYS A 165 -2.94 -3.32 7.97
C LYS A 165 -1.92 -3.48 9.09
N ASP A 166 -0.74 -2.88 8.94
CA ASP A 166 0.36 -3.00 9.89
C ASP A 166 0.05 -2.33 11.25
N VAL A 167 -0.48 -1.10 11.22
CA VAL A 167 -0.72 -0.30 12.44
C VAL A 167 -1.89 -0.83 13.27
N TYR A 168 -2.93 -1.35 12.62
CA TYR A 168 -4.15 -1.83 13.27
C TYR A 168 -4.25 -3.36 13.39
N TYR A 169 -3.21 -4.10 12.95
CA TYR A 169 -3.18 -5.56 12.96
C TYR A 169 -4.38 -6.17 12.23
N LEU A 170 -4.68 -5.63 11.05
CA LEU A 170 -5.69 -6.17 10.15
C LEU A 170 -5.06 -7.31 9.36
N ASN A 171 -5.53 -8.52 9.60
CA ASN A 171 -5.15 -9.71 8.83
C ASN A 171 -6.20 -9.97 7.75
N ASP A 172 -5.85 -10.81 6.78
CA ASP A 172 -6.67 -11.02 5.59
C ASP A 172 -8.02 -11.67 5.94
N THR A 173 -8.05 -12.55 6.94
CA THR A 173 -9.32 -13.11 7.45
C THR A 173 -10.30 -12.01 7.86
N LYS A 174 -9.86 -11.00 8.62
CA LYS A 174 -10.73 -9.89 9.02
C LYS A 174 -11.16 -9.02 7.84
N ILE A 175 -10.31 -8.88 6.82
CA ILE A 175 -10.62 -8.08 5.64
C ILE A 175 -11.65 -8.81 4.77
N ILE A 176 -11.47 -10.12 4.56
CA ILE A 176 -12.38 -10.97 3.77
C ILE A 176 -13.74 -11.16 4.46
N GLU A 177 -13.75 -11.35 5.78
CA GLU A 177 -14.99 -11.51 6.56
C GLU A 177 -15.72 -10.19 6.81
N TYR A 178 -15.07 -9.05 6.57
CA TYR A 178 -15.68 -7.75 6.82
C TYR A 178 -16.75 -7.44 5.76
N ASP A 179 -17.96 -7.16 6.24
CA ASP A 179 -19.06 -6.67 5.42
C ASP A 179 -19.53 -5.33 5.98
N HIS A 180 -19.33 -4.26 5.21
CA HIS A 180 -19.76 -2.93 5.62
C HIS A 180 -21.28 -2.79 5.78
N THR A 181 -22.09 -3.66 5.17
CA THR A 181 -23.55 -3.66 5.32
C THR A 181 -24.02 -4.31 6.61
N GLU A 182 -23.14 -5.05 7.29
CA GLU A 182 -23.46 -5.74 8.53
C GLU A 182 -23.76 -4.77 9.69
N SER A 183 -24.53 -5.27 10.66
CA SER A 183 -24.95 -4.52 11.84
C SER A 183 -23.76 -3.99 12.65
N THR A 184 -23.94 -2.81 13.24
CA THR A 184 -22.91 -2.15 14.07
C THR A 184 -22.52 -2.98 15.31
N LYS A 185 -23.39 -3.87 15.79
CA LYS A 185 -23.11 -4.73 16.94
C LYS A 185 -21.95 -5.71 16.68
N ILE A 186 -21.70 -6.04 15.42
CA ILE A 186 -20.72 -7.04 15.01
C ILE A 186 -19.42 -6.35 14.53
N THR A 187 -19.57 -5.24 13.81
CA THR A 187 -18.50 -4.50 13.12
C THR A 187 -17.81 -3.41 13.96
N ASP A 188 -18.53 -2.73 14.88
CA ASP A 188 -17.97 -1.64 15.70
C ASP A 188 -17.21 -2.16 16.95
N ARG A 189 -16.34 -3.16 16.77
CA ARG A 189 -15.47 -3.64 17.87
C ARG A 189 -14.42 -2.58 18.20
N PRO A 190 -14.16 -2.27 19.48
CA PRO A 190 -13.18 -1.26 19.85
C PRO A 190 -11.76 -1.69 19.46
N ILE A 191 -10.93 -0.72 19.06
CA ILE A 191 -9.50 -0.94 18.79
C ILE A 191 -8.77 -1.08 20.12
N LEU A 192 -8.28 -2.29 20.41
CA LEU A 192 -7.57 -2.61 21.66
C LEU A 192 -6.08 -2.26 21.59
N THR A 193 -5.46 -2.45 20.43
CA THR A 193 -4.03 -2.23 20.20
C THR A 193 -3.81 -1.48 18.91
N ARG A 194 -2.85 -0.55 18.94
CA ARG A 194 -2.36 0.19 17.77
C ARG A 194 -0.84 0.22 17.87
N LYS A 195 -0.13 -0.12 16.80
CA LYS A 195 1.33 0.04 16.78
C LYS A 195 1.67 1.53 16.90
N ILE A 196 2.57 1.84 17.83
CA ILE A 196 3.07 3.20 18.08
C ILE A 196 4.40 3.37 17.34
N ASN A 197 4.78 4.61 17.03
CA ASN A 197 6.05 4.96 16.39
C ASN A 197 6.26 4.46 14.96
N ILE A 198 5.20 3.98 14.31
CA ILE A 198 5.21 3.72 12.87
C ILE A 198 4.79 5.00 12.15
N LYS A 199 5.60 5.46 11.21
CA LYS A 199 5.31 6.64 10.40
C LYS A 199 4.83 6.20 9.02
N PHE A 200 3.63 6.58 8.61
CA PHE A 200 3.33 6.68 7.20
C PHE A 200 4.29 7.67 6.51
N GLU A 201 5.15 7.15 5.64
CA GLU A 201 6.17 7.87 4.87
C GLU A 201 6.35 7.21 3.49
N PRO A 202 5.47 7.50 2.52
CA PRO A 202 5.50 6.85 1.21
C PRO A 202 6.65 7.37 0.34
N LYS A 203 7.86 6.85 0.56
CA LYS A 203 9.11 7.33 -0.09
C LYS A 203 9.02 7.39 -1.61
N ILE A 204 8.46 6.36 -2.25
CA ILE A 204 8.29 6.30 -3.72
C ILE A 204 7.49 7.50 -4.25
N ILE A 205 6.47 7.92 -3.51
CA ILE A 205 5.62 9.06 -3.87
C ILE A 205 6.35 10.38 -3.59
N LEU A 206 7.06 10.46 -2.45
CA LEU A 206 7.85 11.65 -2.09
C LEU A 206 8.97 11.92 -3.10
N ASP A 207 9.64 10.87 -3.59
CA ASP A 207 10.69 10.97 -4.61
C ASP A 207 10.13 11.43 -5.96
N THR A 208 8.86 11.12 -6.25
CA THR A 208 8.17 11.61 -7.45
C THR A 208 7.88 13.12 -7.36
N ILE A 209 7.52 13.62 -6.18
CA ILE A 209 7.25 15.05 -5.90
C ILE A 209 8.56 15.86 -5.87
N LYS A 210 9.65 15.25 -5.40
CA LYS A 210 11.00 15.84 -5.37
C LYS A 210 11.93 15.06 -6.29
N PRO A 211 11.77 15.18 -7.61
CA PRO A 211 12.56 14.40 -8.55
C PRO A 211 14.05 14.71 -8.33
N LEU A 212 14.85 13.64 -8.23
CA LEU A 212 16.30 13.76 -8.35
C LEU A 212 16.62 14.38 -9.71
N ASN A 213 17.58 15.31 -9.74
CA ASN A 213 18.02 15.98 -10.96
C ASN A 213 18.86 15.01 -11.81
N ILE A 214 18.22 13.96 -12.33
CA ILE A 214 18.82 13.00 -13.25
C ILE A 214 18.83 13.67 -14.62
N ASN A 215 19.99 14.19 -15.02
CA ASN A 215 20.16 14.87 -16.31
C ASN A 215 20.46 13.89 -17.46
N ASP A 216 20.67 12.61 -17.18
CA ASP A 216 20.98 11.60 -18.20
C ASP A 216 19.69 11.01 -18.82
N PRO A 217 19.45 11.20 -20.13
CA PRO A 217 18.25 10.70 -20.82
C PRO A 217 18.15 9.16 -20.81
N LEU A 218 19.27 8.44 -20.82
CA LEU A 218 19.28 6.98 -20.78
C LEU A 218 18.80 6.48 -19.41
N GLN A 219 19.24 7.14 -18.34
CA GLN A 219 18.79 6.83 -16.98
C GLN A 219 17.29 7.10 -16.79
N LYS A 220 16.76 8.21 -17.36
CA LYS A 220 15.32 8.49 -17.34
C LYS A 220 14.51 7.39 -18.01
N ARG A 221 14.98 6.87 -19.15
CA ARG A 221 14.33 5.78 -19.88
C ARG A 221 14.34 4.47 -19.10
N LYS A 222 15.48 4.11 -18.48
CA LYS A 222 15.55 2.96 -17.56
C LYS A 222 14.57 3.07 -16.39
N GLN A 223 14.46 4.27 -15.83
CA GLN A 223 13.59 4.53 -14.68
C GLN A 223 12.11 4.28 -15.00
N ILE A 224 11.64 4.62 -16.20
CA ILE A 224 10.26 4.36 -16.65
C ILE A 224 9.91 2.88 -16.55
N ILE A 225 10.78 2.01 -17.09
CA ILE A 225 10.52 0.57 -17.09
C ILE A 225 10.56 0.04 -15.65
N LYS A 226 11.50 0.53 -14.83
CA LYS A 226 11.61 0.12 -13.43
C LYS A 226 10.35 0.50 -12.65
N GLU A 227 9.86 1.73 -12.83
CA GLU A 227 8.65 2.21 -12.17
C GLU A 227 7.41 1.42 -12.58
N PHE A 228 7.31 1.04 -13.86
CA PHE A 228 6.22 0.19 -14.33
C PHE A 228 6.30 -1.24 -13.76
N ALA A 229 7.49 -1.85 -13.77
CA ALA A 229 7.69 -3.18 -13.20
C ALA A 229 7.38 -3.20 -11.69
N ASP A 230 7.80 -2.15 -10.97
CA ASP A 230 7.46 -1.94 -9.58
C ASP A 230 5.94 -1.83 -9.40
N PHE A 231 5.25 -0.98 -10.18
CA PHE A 231 3.78 -0.85 -10.13
C PHE A 231 3.07 -2.19 -10.38
N LYS A 232 3.43 -2.93 -11.43
CA LYS A 232 2.89 -4.26 -11.73
C LYS A 232 3.09 -5.22 -10.57
N ARG A 233 4.29 -5.23 -9.98
CA ARG A 233 4.60 -6.07 -8.81
C ARG A 233 3.74 -5.70 -7.61
N TYR A 234 3.54 -4.41 -7.33
CA TYR A 234 2.69 -3.98 -6.22
C TYR A 234 1.22 -4.36 -6.41
N LEU A 235 0.72 -4.31 -7.65
CA LEU A 235 -0.65 -4.71 -7.96
C LEU A 235 -0.83 -6.24 -7.83
N LEU A 236 0.11 -7.03 -8.34
CA LEU A 236 0.06 -8.49 -8.22
C LEU A 236 0.23 -8.98 -6.79
N ALA A 237 1.13 -8.35 -6.03
CA ALA A 237 1.30 -8.59 -4.61
C ALA A 237 0.02 -8.32 -3.80
N PHE A 238 -0.78 -7.37 -4.27
CA PHE A 238 -2.07 -7.03 -3.70
C PHE A 238 -3.17 -8.03 -4.11
N ASP A 239 -3.17 -8.51 -5.36
CA ASP A 239 -4.17 -9.47 -5.85
C ASP A 239 -3.94 -10.92 -5.38
N MET A 240 -2.69 -11.32 -5.14
CA MET A 240 -2.34 -12.70 -4.82
C MET A 240 -2.16 -12.98 -3.32
N ASP A 241 -2.31 -11.97 -2.45
CA ASP A 241 -2.11 -12.08 -0.99
C ASP A 241 -0.75 -12.70 -0.58
N ILE A 242 0.25 -12.67 -1.47
CA ILE A 242 1.55 -13.30 -1.21
C ILE A 242 2.41 -12.34 -0.38
N GLU A 243 2.17 -12.32 0.94
CA GLU A 243 3.00 -11.58 1.92
C GLU A 243 4.51 -11.87 1.73
N ASP A 244 4.86 -13.10 1.31
CA ASP A 244 6.24 -13.57 1.15
C ASP A 244 6.98 -13.03 -0.09
N THR A 245 6.29 -12.50 -1.10
CA THR A 245 6.95 -11.83 -2.25
C THR A 245 7.14 -10.34 -2.00
N ILE A 246 6.49 -9.82 -0.97
CA ILE A 246 6.54 -8.42 -0.54
C ILE A 246 7.66 -8.26 0.49
N GLN A 247 8.90 -8.54 0.07
CA GLN A 247 10.07 -8.22 0.89
C GLN A 247 10.36 -6.71 0.94
N SER A 248 9.37 -5.81 0.72
CA SER A 248 9.65 -4.37 0.89
C SER A 248 8.48 -3.39 1.09
N ILE A 249 7.18 -3.72 1.03
CA ILE A 249 6.17 -2.67 1.36
C ILE A 249 6.32 -2.21 2.83
N SER A 250 6.60 -3.15 3.74
CA SER A 250 6.95 -2.89 5.14
C SER A 250 8.38 -2.35 5.35
N GLU A 251 9.25 -2.37 4.32
CA GLU A 251 10.56 -1.67 4.33
C GLU A 251 10.47 -0.26 3.73
N LEU A 252 9.45 -0.01 2.91
CA LEU A 252 9.08 1.28 2.34
C LEU A 252 8.27 2.11 3.32
N LEU A 253 7.53 1.46 4.23
CA LEU A 253 7.09 2.01 5.50
C LEU A 253 8.22 1.81 6.53
N PRO A 254 8.45 2.74 7.48
CA PRO A 254 9.58 2.69 8.36
C PRO A 254 9.48 1.48 9.28
N THR A 255 10.55 0.70 9.26
CA THR A 255 10.89 -0.27 10.29
C THR A 255 10.88 0.45 11.63
N SER A 256 10.09 -0.05 12.59
CA SER A 256 10.22 0.35 13.99
C SER A 256 11.71 0.34 14.36
N LEU A 257 12.20 1.41 14.98
CA LEU A 257 13.52 1.42 15.63
C LEU A 257 13.55 0.26 16.63
N SER A 258 13.99 -0.90 16.18
CA SER A 258 14.32 -2.00 17.07
C SER A 258 15.57 -1.56 17.79
N THR A 259 15.39 -1.23 19.07
CA THR A 259 16.49 -1.08 20.02
C THR A 259 17.47 -2.22 19.80
N SER A 260 18.72 -1.88 19.49
CA SER A 260 19.81 -2.84 19.42
C SER A 260 19.87 -3.63 20.73
N LYS A 261 19.35 -4.86 20.74
CA LYS A 261 19.64 -5.79 21.82
C LYS A 261 20.86 -6.59 21.42
N GLY A 262 21.91 -6.37 22.20
CA GLY A 262 23.24 -6.89 22.01
C GLY A 262 23.28 -8.40 21.80
N LYS A 263 24.16 -8.75 20.88
CA LYS A 263 24.73 -10.07 20.63
C LYS A 263 25.16 -10.71 21.96
N LYS A 264 24.36 -11.63 22.50
CA LYS A 264 24.83 -12.65 23.46
C LYS A 264 24.80 -14.01 22.78
N LYS A 265 26.01 -14.53 22.54
CA LYS A 265 26.26 -15.94 22.18
C LYS A 265 25.66 -16.84 23.27
N GLY A 266 24.89 -17.82 22.86
CA GLY A 266 24.46 -18.95 23.68
C GLY A 266 24.17 -20.13 22.77
N SER A 267 25.11 -21.07 22.73
CA SER A 267 24.97 -22.35 22.03
C SER A 267 23.97 -23.26 22.74
N SER A 268 23.07 -23.90 22.01
CA SER A 268 22.79 -25.33 22.20
C SER A 268 21.87 -25.85 21.09
N SER A 269 22.36 -26.87 20.40
CA SER A 269 21.63 -27.78 19.54
C SER A 269 20.44 -28.42 20.25
N SER A 270 19.33 -28.64 19.54
CA SER A 270 18.60 -29.92 19.65
C SER A 270 17.67 -30.18 18.47
N LYS A 271 17.63 -31.46 18.12
CA LYS A 271 17.15 -32.08 16.90
C LYS A 271 15.63 -32.08 16.79
N ARG A 272 15.14 -31.85 15.56
CA ARG A 272 13.84 -32.32 15.06
C ARG A 272 13.71 -33.83 15.30
N ARG A 273 12.59 -34.29 15.87
CA ARG A 273 12.13 -35.68 15.73
C ARG A 273 10.79 -35.68 15.01
N LYS A 274 10.81 -36.40 13.89
CA LYS A 274 9.71 -36.87 13.05
C LYS A 274 9.06 -38.03 13.80
N VAL A 275 7.76 -37.98 14.04
CA VAL A 275 7.01 -39.11 14.59
C VAL A 275 6.43 -39.87 13.39
N MET A 276 6.93 -41.09 13.18
CA MET A 276 6.30 -42.08 12.30
C MET A 276 5.46 -42.99 13.19
N ILE A 277 4.24 -43.22 12.73
CA ILE A 277 3.31 -44.25 13.19
C ILE A 277 3.86 -45.59 12.69
N ASP A 278 3.91 -46.58 13.57
CA ASP A 278 3.81 -47.98 13.18
C ASP A 278 2.91 -48.70 14.21
N SER A 279 2.07 -49.56 13.66
CA SER A 279 1.09 -50.39 14.34
C SER A 279 1.70 -51.70 14.84
N ASP A 280 0.89 -52.43 15.61
CA ASP A 280 1.00 -53.86 15.94
C ASP A 280 2.07 -54.19 17.00
N ASP A 281 1.93 -55.15 17.89
CA ASP A 281 0.92 -56.11 18.34
C ASP A 281 1.62 -56.74 19.57
N ASP A 282 0.92 -57.01 20.66
CA ASP A 282 1.27 -58.09 21.59
C ASP A 282 0.26 -58.12 22.75
N SER A 283 -0.61 -59.11 22.61
CA SER A 283 -1.55 -59.65 23.55
C SER A 283 -0.97 -60.17 24.88
N VAL A 284 -1.91 -60.41 25.81
CA VAL A 284 -1.97 -61.49 26.83
C VAL A 284 -1.79 -61.06 28.31
N ASN A 285 -2.95 -61.01 28.99
CA ASN A 285 -3.30 -61.51 30.35
C ASN A 285 -2.62 -60.89 31.59
N ASP A 286 -3.17 -60.89 32.81
CA ASP A 286 -4.19 -61.71 33.49
C ASP A 286 -4.78 -60.93 34.70
N ASP A 287 -5.95 -61.38 35.15
CA ASP A 287 -6.44 -61.46 36.55
C ASP A 287 -6.74 -60.19 37.40
N PHE A 288 -8.01 -59.79 37.48
CA PHE A 288 -9.01 -60.10 38.54
C PHE A 288 -10.22 -59.15 38.48
#